data_AF-A0A2Z4Y1Z2-F1
#
_entry.id   AF-A0A2Z4Y1Z2-F1
#
_cell.length_a   1.000
_cell.length_b   1.000
_cell.length_c   1.000
_cell.angle_alpha   90.00
_cell.angle_beta   90.00
_cell.angle_gamma   90.00
#
_symmetry.space_group_name_H-M   'P 1'
#
loop_
_entity.id
_entity.type
_entity.pdbx_description
1 polymer ?
#
loop_
_entity_poly.entity_id
_entity_poly.type
_entity_poly.pdbx_seq_one_letter_code
_entity_poly.pdbx_strand_id
1 'polypeptide(L)'
;MRFISKLARTRLLALVGGLALLVATSFAKVANPKLVPQNAVYVMSVPSTADFWSAWKGNTLYGWGQKVLEASPIGSDLDTLRKLIKNIEGELKFGLDGDTLSKVIAGVDVFILGNPSEGTMSGGLIAKVSDKEKFTRLMTFWEMAAEKAAMEESGGGEDKGTTQSENTSVQQNKDTKGGQEGSKDTPEETSSASPITTETYKSVLIKHFETAKGAKLNYALLEDRFLLASDGQVLKGMIDRAKGEAQEGGFDQAEDFEKVEKALAAKPGQLYLYTNQKALVESHKAEVGPQAALGAVMAELQPVAMGGASVRILSDRIATYTYSPFAAGSENSALRKLAERYPGDVPLEIIKFAPASALVTVATSSFDIYLAYDVVKQIMKALPAEGPSFDLDKQLSEADAMLGFSIRNDLFPAVGNEIGLIVGQVKMEMGIPSVEGAIVVKVRDKAKMEKVLTAVSKLIEEKLKVMTPPPSSGQSAPPAPTFKTETSKGISMRYVEIPNISAWSPGYAMLGDYLVVATTKQTIETMASVRAGEKPSLTENEVFKQMQLSTKGNAFAFVNLSNIWNTAEDIAGATAGTQNAKQILDQLRILRAVGGVGYTKDGAGVSESVILLGASE
;
A
#
# COMPACT_ATOMS: atom_id res chain seq x y z
N MET A 1 11.83 33.90 19.20
CA MET A 1 11.60 32.82 20.19
C MET A 1 10.52 31.83 19.77
N ARG A 2 9.24 32.21 19.51
CA ARG A 2 8.19 31.26 19.02
C ARG A 2 8.47 30.54 17.68
N PHE A 3 9.50 30.93 16.94
CA PHE A 3 9.92 30.30 15.67
C PHE A 3 10.90 29.12 15.88
N ILE A 4 11.66 29.13 16.98
CA ILE A 4 12.65 28.08 17.31
C ILE A 4 11.94 26.88 17.98
N SER A 5 10.93 27.12 18.81
CA SER A 5 10.10 26.07 19.39
C SER A 5 9.23 25.31 18.37
N LYS A 6 9.00 25.88 17.17
CA LYS A 6 8.42 25.14 16.04
C LYS A 6 9.43 24.15 15.42
N LEU A 7 10.72 24.50 15.33
CA LEU A 7 11.75 23.59 14.82
C LEU A 7 11.93 22.33 15.69
N ALA A 8 11.77 22.45 17.01
CA ALA A 8 11.85 21.32 17.92
C ALA A 8 10.78 20.24 17.64
N ARG A 9 9.55 20.66 17.29
CA ARG A 9 8.44 19.72 17.01
C ARG A 9 8.63 18.90 15.73
N THR A 10 9.44 19.35 14.78
CA THR A 10 9.68 18.66 13.50
C THR A 10 10.85 17.67 13.56
N ARG A 11 11.68 17.71 14.61
CA ARG A 11 13.00 17.06 14.60
C ARG A 11 13.03 15.56 14.81
N LEU A 12 12.00 14.93 15.41
CA LEU A 12 11.98 13.47 15.56
C LEU A 12 11.60 12.74 14.25
N LEU A 13 10.64 13.28 13.49
CA LEU A 13 10.30 12.79 12.15
C LEU A 13 11.42 13.08 11.13
N ALA A 14 12.17 14.17 11.30
CA ALA A 14 13.36 14.44 10.48
C ALA A 14 14.58 13.56 10.86
N LEU A 15 14.71 13.11 12.12
CA LEU A 15 15.77 12.16 12.51
C LEU A 15 15.52 10.76 11.93
N VAL A 16 14.28 10.28 12.01
CA VAL A 16 13.90 8.95 11.50
C VAL A 16 13.79 8.97 9.96
N GLY A 17 13.28 10.05 9.37
CA GLY A 17 13.25 10.24 7.91
C GLY A 17 14.62 10.56 7.29
N GLY A 18 15.54 11.17 8.04
CA GLY A 18 16.88 11.55 7.58
C GLY A 18 17.85 10.38 7.45
N LEU A 19 17.64 9.29 8.20
CA LEU A 19 18.41 8.06 8.12
C LEU A 19 17.94 7.08 7.02
N ALA A 20 16.87 7.42 6.30
CA ALA A 20 16.20 6.52 5.34
C ALA A 20 16.63 6.70 3.87
N LEU A 21 17.69 7.47 3.58
CA LEU A 21 18.02 7.89 2.22
C LEU A 21 19.27 7.20 1.62
N LEU A 22 18.97 6.26 0.69
CA LEU A 22 19.67 5.96 -0.59
C LEU A 22 20.75 4.85 -0.61
N VAL A 23 20.66 3.95 -1.63
CA VAL A 23 21.30 2.60 -1.61
C VAL A 23 21.62 1.93 -3.05
N ALA A 24 22.08 0.64 -3.18
CA ALA A 24 22.55 -0.35 -4.26
C ALA A 24 24.05 -0.83 -4.72
N THR A 25 24.35 -1.66 -5.75
CA THR A 25 25.54 -2.62 -5.84
C THR A 25 25.97 -3.42 -4.56
N SER A 26 25.83 -4.75 -4.44
CA SER A 26 25.51 -5.77 -5.46
C SER A 26 24.87 -7.07 -4.89
N PHE A 27 24.13 -7.77 -5.77
CA PHE A 27 23.53 -9.12 -5.65
C PHE A 27 22.41 -9.35 -4.61
N ALA A 28 21.41 -10.15 -5.02
CA ALA A 28 20.14 -10.35 -4.32
C ALA A 28 20.30 -11.09 -2.99
N LYS A 29 19.88 -10.44 -1.88
CA LYS A 29 19.88 -10.96 -0.50
C LYS A 29 19.27 -9.94 0.47
N VAL A 30 18.83 -10.37 1.66
CA VAL A 30 18.92 -9.50 2.85
C VAL A 30 20.41 -9.28 3.08
N ALA A 31 20.89 -8.03 3.15
CA ALA A 31 22.33 -7.72 3.07
C ALA A 31 23.13 -8.42 4.20
N ASN A 32 22.49 -8.60 5.36
CA ASN A 32 23.05 -9.18 6.58
C ASN A 32 22.04 -10.18 7.20
N PRO A 33 21.68 -11.30 6.52
CA PRO A 33 20.53 -12.10 6.92
C PRO A 33 20.76 -12.78 8.29
N LYS A 34 22.01 -13.20 8.55
CA LYS A 34 22.47 -13.72 9.84
C LYS A 34 22.34 -12.73 10.99
N LEU A 35 22.30 -11.43 10.72
CA LEU A 35 22.28 -10.40 11.77
C LEU A 35 20.85 -9.94 12.06
N VAL A 36 20.00 -9.85 11.04
CA VAL A 36 18.55 -9.63 11.22
C VAL A 36 17.98 -10.75 12.11
N PRO A 37 17.19 -10.45 13.15
CA PRO A 37 16.55 -11.47 13.98
C PRO A 37 15.59 -12.37 13.19
N GLN A 38 15.59 -13.67 13.47
CA GLN A 38 14.71 -14.66 12.83
C GLN A 38 13.21 -14.33 12.94
N ASN A 39 12.80 -13.71 14.06
CA ASN A 39 11.43 -13.27 14.32
C ASN A 39 11.10 -11.86 13.77
N ALA A 40 11.96 -11.29 12.92
CA ALA A 40 11.61 -10.10 12.17
C ALA A 40 10.40 -10.37 11.28
N VAL A 41 9.36 -9.55 11.43
CA VAL A 41 8.08 -9.66 10.73
C VAL A 41 8.16 -9.00 9.35
N TYR A 42 8.82 -7.85 9.28
CA TYR A 42 9.11 -7.15 8.04
C TYR A 42 10.62 -6.92 7.93
N VAL A 43 11.18 -7.14 6.75
CA VAL A 43 12.57 -6.77 6.43
C VAL A 43 12.57 -6.03 5.10
N MET A 44 13.03 -4.78 5.11
CA MET A 44 13.38 -4.03 3.91
C MET A 44 14.90 -4.10 3.73
N SER A 45 15.36 -4.72 2.66
CA SER A 45 16.78 -4.81 2.30
C SER A 45 17.05 -4.01 1.05
N VAL A 46 18.12 -3.22 1.08
CA VAL A 46 18.86 -2.89 -0.13
C VAL A 46 20.30 -3.39 0.04
N PRO A 47 20.76 -4.44 -0.69
CA PRO A 47 21.92 -5.29 -0.32
C PRO A 47 23.34 -4.64 -0.27
N SER A 48 23.40 -3.32 -0.36
CA SER A 48 23.91 -2.66 -1.58
C SER A 48 23.77 -1.11 -1.34
N THR A 49 24.71 -0.16 -1.62
CA THR A 49 24.51 1.35 -1.69
C THR A 49 24.55 2.28 -2.96
N ALA A 50 25.09 1.96 -4.14
CA ALA A 50 25.08 2.74 -5.39
C ALA A 50 23.95 2.46 -6.44
N ASP A 51 23.66 1.22 -6.91
CA ASP A 51 22.73 1.04 -8.08
C ASP A 51 21.32 1.59 -7.85
N PHE A 52 20.69 1.39 -6.69
CA PHE A 52 19.32 1.89 -6.41
C PHE A 52 19.33 3.41 -6.48
N TRP A 53 20.38 4.08 -6.03
CA TRP A 53 20.53 5.52 -6.18
C TRP A 53 20.73 5.90 -7.64
N SER A 54 21.59 5.19 -8.39
CA SER A 54 21.77 5.41 -9.83
C SER A 54 20.48 5.17 -10.63
N ALA A 55 19.70 4.16 -10.28
CA ALA A 55 18.44 3.77 -10.91
C ALA A 55 17.29 4.70 -10.50
N TRP A 56 17.25 5.14 -9.23
CA TRP A 56 16.31 6.14 -8.74
C TRP A 56 16.57 7.50 -9.37
N LYS A 57 17.82 7.97 -9.36
CA LYS A 57 18.26 9.20 -10.03
C LYS A 57 18.04 9.16 -11.54
N GLY A 58 18.12 7.96 -12.15
CA GLY A 58 17.80 7.71 -13.55
C GLY A 58 16.30 7.46 -13.84
N ASN A 59 15.45 7.33 -12.82
CA ASN A 59 14.01 7.15 -12.95
C ASN A 59 13.31 8.51 -13.08
N THR A 60 12.32 8.60 -13.95
CA THR A 60 11.66 9.88 -14.21
C THR A 60 10.96 10.50 -12.98
N LEU A 61 10.54 9.69 -11.99
CA LEU A 61 9.97 10.20 -10.73
C LEU A 61 10.96 11.03 -9.92
N TYR A 62 12.27 10.83 -10.05
CA TYR A 62 13.26 11.63 -9.32
C TYR A 62 13.27 13.08 -9.82
N GLY A 63 13.41 13.28 -11.13
CA GLY A 63 13.38 14.63 -11.74
C GLY A 63 12.02 15.31 -11.58
N TRP A 64 10.93 14.56 -11.74
CA TRP A 64 9.57 15.05 -11.46
C TRP A 64 9.40 15.45 -9.98
N GLY A 65 9.86 14.63 -9.05
CA GLY A 65 9.76 14.89 -7.61
C GLY A 65 10.55 16.13 -7.20
N GLN A 66 11.72 16.39 -7.81
CA GLN A 66 12.45 17.64 -7.64
C GLN A 66 11.64 18.85 -8.11
N LYS A 67 11.09 18.80 -9.33
CA LYS A 67 10.22 19.88 -9.88
C LYS A 67 9.01 20.16 -8.97
N VAL A 68 8.32 19.12 -8.48
CA VAL A 68 7.15 19.25 -7.59
C VAL A 68 7.53 19.86 -6.24
N LEU A 69 8.64 19.42 -5.64
CA LEU A 69 9.13 19.97 -4.38
C LEU A 69 9.47 21.46 -4.51
N GLU A 70 10.15 21.85 -5.58
CA GLU A 70 10.53 23.25 -5.87
C GLU A 70 9.32 24.16 -6.18
N ALA A 71 8.29 23.63 -6.85
CA ALA A 71 7.05 24.36 -7.12
C ALA A 71 6.09 24.43 -5.92
N SER A 72 6.34 23.65 -4.85
CA SER A 72 5.44 23.58 -3.70
C SER A 72 5.52 24.83 -2.80
N PRO A 73 4.46 25.16 -2.03
CA PRO A 73 4.53 26.19 -0.97
C PRO A 73 5.55 25.89 0.12
N ILE A 74 6.08 24.66 0.19
CA ILE A 74 7.13 24.21 1.12
C ILE A 74 8.52 24.59 0.57
N GLY A 75 8.64 25.17 -0.63
CA GLY A 75 9.90 25.61 -1.25
C GLY A 75 10.78 26.48 -0.35
N SER A 76 10.20 27.38 0.45
CA SER A 76 10.95 28.19 1.43
C SER A 76 11.51 27.39 2.61
N ASP A 77 10.77 26.35 3.04
CA ASP A 77 11.22 25.43 4.08
C ASP A 77 12.27 24.47 3.52
N LEU A 78 12.16 24.08 2.25
CA LEU A 78 13.18 23.33 1.52
C LEU A 78 14.47 24.13 1.32
N ASP A 79 14.40 25.44 1.04
CA ASP A 79 15.59 26.29 0.99
C ASP A 79 16.22 26.49 2.38
N THR A 80 15.40 26.52 3.43
CA THR A 80 15.89 26.50 4.82
C THR A 80 16.56 25.17 5.14
N LEU A 81 15.97 24.04 4.72
CA LEU A 81 16.55 22.70 4.85
C LEU A 81 17.84 22.55 4.04
N ARG A 82 17.90 23.05 2.80
CA ARG A 82 19.10 23.09 1.95
C ARG A 82 20.22 23.88 2.61
N LYS A 83 19.93 25.03 3.22
CA LYS A 83 20.90 25.82 4.01
C LYS A 83 21.38 25.07 5.25
N LEU A 84 20.48 24.40 5.97
CA LEU A 84 20.85 23.55 7.11
C LEU A 84 21.75 22.40 6.67
N ILE A 85 21.41 21.69 5.60
CA ILE A 85 22.23 20.64 4.99
C ILE A 85 23.60 21.20 4.61
N LYS A 86 23.68 22.35 3.93
CA LYS A 86 24.97 22.99 3.57
C LYS A 86 25.84 23.36 4.78
N ASN A 87 25.24 23.79 5.89
CA ASN A 87 25.98 24.03 7.13
C ASN A 87 26.52 22.71 7.71
N ILE A 88 25.68 21.66 7.77
CA ILE A 88 26.08 20.34 8.25
C ILE A 88 27.19 19.75 7.36
N GLU A 89 27.08 19.86 6.03
CA GLU A 89 28.13 19.46 5.07
C GLU A 89 29.45 20.22 5.29
N GLY A 90 29.39 21.47 5.74
CA GLY A 90 30.57 22.25 6.13
C GLY A 90 31.28 21.67 7.36
N GLU A 91 30.54 21.27 8.37
CA GLU A 91 31.07 20.61 9.58
C GLU A 91 31.57 19.19 9.29
N LEU A 92 30.80 18.43 8.51
CA LEU A 92 31.15 17.09 8.02
C LEU A 92 32.27 17.10 6.97
N LYS A 93 32.55 18.23 6.31
CA LYS A 93 33.53 18.36 5.20
C LYS A 93 33.30 17.34 4.06
N PHE A 94 32.06 16.89 3.86
CA PHE A 94 31.62 16.06 2.73
C PHE A 94 30.11 16.27 2.48
N GLY A 95 29.64 15.94 1.28
CA GLY A 95 28.23 16.12 0.89
C GLY A 95 27.28 15.11 1.53
N LEU A 96 26.06 15.54 1.84
CA LEU A 96 24.96 14.68 2.31
C LEU A 96 24.01 14.28 1.17
N ASP A 97 24.47 14.42 -0.06
CA ASP A 97 23.79 13.95 -1.26
C ASP A 97 23.89 12.42 -1.42
N GLY A 98 23.02 11.86 -2.26
CA GLY A 98 23.01 10.43 -2.55
C GLY A 98 24.25 9.90 -3.25
N ASP A 99 24.96 10.70 -4.07
CA ASP A 99 26.20 10.27 -4.74
C ASP A 99 27.38 10.18 -3.75
N THR A 100 27.30 10.86 -2.62
CA THR A 100 28.27 10.78 -1.51
C THR A 100 27.87 9.71 -0.49
N LEU A 101 26.63 9.72 0.00
CA LEU A 101 26.15 8.74 0.99
C LEU A 101 26.22 7.29 0.47
N SER A 102 25.98 7.09 -0.83
CA SER A 102 26.13 5.79 -1.50
C SER A 102 27.56 5.21 -1.50
N LYS A 103 28.56 6.00 -1.12
CA LYS A 103 29.96 5.57 -0.97
C LYS A 103 30.36 5.40 0.50
N VAL A 104 29.59 5.96 1.42
CA VAL A 104 29.85 5.91 2.86
C VAL A 104 29.28 4.65 3.47
N ILE A 105 28.00 4.41 3.22
CA ILE A 105 27.32 3.15 3.50
C ILE A 105 27.53 2.26 2.25
N ALA A 106 27.38 0.94 2.39
CA ALA A 106 27.60 -0.11 1.39
C ALA A 106 26.37 -1.03 1.18
N GLY A 107 25.42 -1.00 2.12
CA GLY A 107 24.17 -1.74 2.10
C GLY A 107 23.38 -1.54 3.38
N VAL A 108 22.05 -1.67 3.33
CA VAL A 108 21.17 -1.41 4.48
C VAL A 108 20.07 -2.47 4.56
N ASP A 109 19.89 -3.04 5.75
CA ASP A 109 18.68 -3.77 6.14
C ASP A 109 17.95 -2.99 7.23
N VAL A 110 16.64 -2.81 7.08
CA VAL A 110 15.75 -2.28 8.11
C VAL A 110 14.75 -3.37 8.45
N PHE A 111 14.56 -3.65 9.74
CA PHE A 111 13.65 -4.71 10.19
C PHE A 111 12.69 -4.23 11.28
N ILE A 112 11.50 -4.82 11.30
CA ILE A 112 10.47 -4.62 12.32
C ILE A 112 10.20 -5.96 12.99
N LEU A 113 10.19 -5.95 14.32
CA LEU A 113 9.83 -7.10 15.15
C LEU A 113 8.36 -6.99 15.54
N GLY A 114 7.65 -8.11 15.50
CA GLY A 114 6.30 -8.18 16.07
C GLY A 114 6.39 -8.33 17.58
N ASN A 115 5.89 -7.36 18.34
CA ASN A 115 5.87 -7.43 19.79
C ASN A 115 4.53 -6.88 20.36
N PRO A 116 3.67 -7.72 20.95
CA PRO A 116 2.35 -7.30 21.43
C PRO A 116 2.34 -6.50 22.73
N SER A 117 3.46 -6.42 23.47
CA SER A 117 3.42 -6.05 24.89
C SER A 117 3.16 -4.58 25.21
N GLU A 118 3.46 -3.63 24.30
CA GLU A 118 3.44 -2.18 24.63
C GLU A 118 2.90 -1.26 23.52
N GLY A 119 2.38 -1.79 22.40
CA GLY A 119 1.86 -0.97 21.29
C GLY A 119 2.92 -0.13 20.55
N THR A 120 4.20 -0.30 20.88
CA THR A 120 5.35 0.31 20.22
C THR A 120 5.97 -0.69 19.25
N MET A 121 6.12 -0.32 17.96
CA MET A 121 6.85 -1.15 17.01
C MET A 121 8.34 -1.17 17.38
N SER A 122 8.83 -2.33 17.81
CA SER A 122 10.26 -2.58 18.02
C SER A 122 10.93 -2.93 16.68
N GLY A 123 12.17 -2.52 16.48
CA GLY A 123 12.86 -2.71 15.21
C GLY A 123 14.32 -2.29 15.25
N GLY A 124 14.96 -2.34 14.09
CA GLY A 124 16.37 -2.00 13.97
C GLY A 124 16.83 -1.80 12.54
N LEU A 125 18.10 -1.43 12.44
CA LEU A 125 18.80 -1.14 11.19
C LEU A 125 20.20 -1.76 11.24
N ILE A 126 20.63 -2.31 10.10
CA ILE A 126 21.99 -2.80 9.88
C ILE A 126 22.52 -2.10 8.65
N ALA A 127 23.59 -1.32 8.80
CA ALA A 127 24.26 -0.66 7.69
C ALA A 127 25.68 -1.22 7.55
N LYS A 128 26.03 -1.71 6.35
CA LYS A 128 27.42 -1.99 5.99
C LYS A 128 28.11 -0.65 5.69
N VAL A 129 29.29 -0.41 6.24
CA VAL A 129 30.01 0.86 6.18
C VAL A 129 31.29 0.69 5.35
N SER A 130 31.35 1.39 4.21
CA SER A 130 32.52 1.40 3.33
C SER A 130 33.51 2.50 3.66
N ASP A 131 33.04 3.71 4.01
CA ASP A 131 33.88 4.83 4.43
C ASP A 131 33.73 5.04 5.94
N LYS A 132 34.55 4.32 6.72
CA LYS A 132 34.49 4.38 8.19
C LYS A 132 34.81 5.76 8.73
N GLU A 133 35.66 6.55 8.06
CA GLU A 133 36.02 7.89 8.51
C GLU A 133 34.82 8.83 8.38
N LYS A 134 34.23 8.92 7.18
CA LYS A 134 33.03 9.75 6.95
C LYS A 134 31.85 9.29 7.80
N PHE A 135 31.66 7.98 7.95
CA PHE A 135 30.59 7.43 8.78
C PHE A 135 30.78 7.75 10.26
N THR A 136 31.98 7.60 10.80
CA THR A 136 32.27 7.97 12.21
C THR A 136 32.03 9.47 12.43
N ARG A 137 32.45 10.33 11.48
CA ARG A 137 32.21 11.78 11.57
C ARG A 137 30.73 12.14 11.48
N LEU A 138 29.94 11.43 10.66
CA LEU A 138 28.48 11.55 10.61
C LEU A 138 27.85 11.17 11.95
N MET A 139 28.27 10.05 12.54
CA MET A 139 27.76 9.60 13.84
C MET A 139 28.14 10.56 14.97
N THR A 140 29.38 11.04 15.06
CA THR A 140 29.77 12.05 16.06
C THR A 140 28.95 13.33 15.93
N PHE A 141 28.67 13.80 14.71
CA PHE A 141 27.81 14.95 14.50
C PHE A 141 26.36 14.67 14.95
N TRP A 142 25.81 13.50 14.61
CA TRP A 142 24.48 13.08 15.05
C TRP A 142 24.36 12.98 16.58
N GLU A 143 25.38 12.42 17.23
CA GLU A 143 25.48 12.32 18.70
C GLU A 143 25.44 13.72 19.34
N MET A 144 26.30 14.64 18.90
CA MET A 144 26.30 16.03 19.39
C MET A 144 24.98 16.76 19.15
N ALA A 145 24.32 16.53 18.00
CA ALA A 145 23.02 17.11 17.68
C ALA A 145 21.89 16.54 18.55
N ALA A 146 21.95 15.23 18.87
CA ALA A 146 20.99 14.54 19.73
C ALA A 146 21.14 14.96 21.20
N GLU A 147 22.37 15.07 21.70
CA GLU A 147 22.66 15.60 23.04
C GLU A 147 22.11 17.02 23.20
N LYS A 148 22.40 17.90 22.25
CA LYS A 148 21.89 19.28 22.25
C LYS A 148 20.36 19.34 22.23
N ALA A 149 19.71 18.50 21.42
CA ALA A 149 18.24 18.47 21.36
C ALA A 149 17.61 18.03 22.69
N ALA A 150 18.18 17.03 23.37
CA ALA A 150 17.69 16.59 24.67
C ALA A 150 17.88 17.65 25.78
N MET A 151 19.00 18.38 25.76
CA MET A 151 19.25 19.50 26.67
C MET A 151 18.28 20.68 26.42
N GLU A 152 17.89 20.93 25.17
CA GLU A 152 16.87 21.93 24.81
C GLU A 152 15.45 21.51 25.26
N GLU A 153 15.14 20.21 25.34
CA GLU A 153 13.85 19.72 25.86
C GLU A 153 13.78 19.71 27.41
N SER A 154 14.89 19.45 28.11
CA SER A 154 14.90 19.38 29.59
C SER A 154 14.96 20.75 30.29
N GLY A 155 15.40 21.81 29.61
CA GLY A 155 15.43 23.18 30.14
C GLY A 155 14.07 23.92 30.20
N GLY A 156 12.98 23.26 29.79
CA GLY A 156 11.64 23.86 29.65
C GLY A 156 10.83 23.96 30.96
N GLY A 157 11.30 24.74 31.93
CA GLY A 157 10.55 25.04 33.16
C GLY A 157 9.27 25.87 32.94
N GLU A 158 8.31 25.78 33.87
CA GLU A 158 6.98 26.41 33.79
C GLU A 158 7.02 27.92 33.51
N ASP A 159 6.48 28.34 32.37
CA ASP A 159 6.14 29.74 32.09
C ASP A 159 4.85 30.10 32.87
N LYS A 160 4.97 30.36 34.18
CA LYS A 160 3.83 30.73 35.03
C LYS A 160 3.24 32.05 34.54
N GLY A 161 1.94 32.01 34.25
CA GLY A 161 1.31 32.97 33.38
C GLY A 161 1.28 34.41 33.89
N THR A 162 1.28 35.35 32.95
CA THR A 162 0.78 36.71 33.16
C THR A 162 -0.26 37.04 32.10
N THR A 163 -1.51 37.09 32.52
CA THR A 163 -2.62 37.68 31.76
C THR A 163 -2.41 39.20 31.66
N GLN A 164 -2.90 39.82 30.59
CA GLN A 164 -2.81 41.27 30.38
C GLN A 164 -3.53 42.06 31.48
N SER A 165 -2.97 43.21 31.86
CA SER A 165 -3.78 44.42 32.06
C SER A 165 -2.95 45.66 31.76
N GLU A 166 -3.52 46.57 31.00
CA GLU A 166 -3.11 47.97 31.00
C GLU A 166 -3.51 48.58 32.35
N ASN A 167 -2.64 49.38 32.98
CA ASN A 167 -3.01 50.76 33.32
C ASN A 167 -1.85 51.63 33.86
N THR A 168 -2.11 52.92 33.78
CA THR A 168 -1.21 54.04 34.10
C THR A 168 -1.00 54.26 35.62
N SER A 169 0.07 54.98 35.96
CA SER A 169 0.15 56.01 37.02
C SER A 169 0.85 55.71 38.37
N VAL A 170 1.89 56.53 38.61
CA VAL A 170 2.27 57.24 39.86
C VAL A 170 3.01 56.52 41.00
N GLN A 171 3.96 57.29 41.55
CA GLN A 171 4.92 57.05 42.64
C GLN A 171 4.26 56.77 44.02
N GLN A 172 4.92 55.99 44.89
CA GLN A 172 5.68 56.49 46.07
C GLN A 172 6.19 55.38 47.01
N ASN A 173 7.34 55.64 47.64
CA ASN A 173 7.88 55.22 48.97
C ASN A 173 7.06 54.23 49.84
N LYS A 174 7.66 53.38 50.70
CA LYS A 174 8.72 53.71 51.70
C LYS A 174 9.35 52.44 52.36
N ASP A 175 10.43 52.63 53.12
CA ASP A 175 11.24 51.62 53.84
C ASP A 175 10.50 50.75 54.88
N THR A 176 11.11 49.62 55.32
CA THR A 176 11.70 49.46 56.69
C THR A 176 12.11 48.00 57.03
N LYS A 177 13.38 47.77 57.46
CA LYS A 177 14.00 46.70 58.32
C LYS A 177 13.53 45.22 58.16
N GLY A 178 14.39 44.20 58.02
CA GLY A 178 15.65 43.91 58.74
C GLY A 178 15.47 42.79 59.78
N GLY A 179 16.14 41.63 59.62
CA GLY A 179 16.13 40.52 60.58
C GLY A 179 16.93 39.27 60.13
N GLN A 180 17.63 38.62 61.07
CA GLN A 180 18.36 37.33 60.98
C GLN A 180 17.44 36.15 60.57
N GLU A 181 17.88 34.93 60.20
CA GLU A 181 19.17 34.20 60.17
C GLU A 181 19.01 33.10 59.07
N GLY A 182 20.03 32.63 58.36
CA GLY A 182 20.96 31.62 58.89
C GLY A 182 20.58 30.16 58.55
N SER A 183 20.52 29.77 57.27
CA SER A 183 20.74 28.36 56.87
C SER A 183 21.55 28.29 55.57
N LYS A 184 22.49 27.36 55.49
CA LYS A 184 23.23 27.02 54.28
C LYS A 184 22.48 25.92 53.55
N ASP A 185 21.90 26.23 52.41
CA ASP A 185 21.63 25.24 51.37
C ASP A 185 22.54 25.55 50.18
N THR A 186 23.55 24.71 50.01
CA THR A 186 24.33 24.62 48.78
C THR A 186 23.36 24.23 47.66
N PRO A 187 23.35 24.89 46.49
CA PRO A 187 22.59 24.37 45.36
C PRO A 187 23.13 22.99 45.02
N GLU A 188 22.29 21.96 45.06
CA GLU A 188 22.63 20.68 44.43
C GLU A 188 22.83 20.95 42.94
N GLU A 189 24.05 20.74 42.45
CA GLU A 189 24.29 20.62 41.01
C GLU A 189 23.54 19.37 40.54
N THR A 190 22.35 19.56 39.98
CA THR A 190 21.63 18.54 39.23
C THR A 190 22.42 18.22 37.96
N SER A 191 23.40 17.34 38.12
CA SER A 191 24.23 16.78 37.06
C SER A 191 23.35 16.31 35.90
N SER A 192 23.30 17.09 34.83
CA SER A 192 22.70 16.71 33.56
C SER A 192 23.55 15.63 32.91
N ALA A 193 23.33 14.38 33.33
CA ALA A 193 23.92 13.21 32.69
C ALA A 193 23.67 13.28 31.17
N SER A 194 24.68 12.98 30.36
CA SER A 194 24.50 12.94 28.90
C SER A 194 23.37 11.95 28.58
N PRO A 195 22.44 12.30 27.65
CA PRO A 195 21.43 11.37 27.17
C PRO A 195 22.04 10.19 26.38
N ILE A 196 23.35 10.24 26.09
CA ILE A 196 24.12 9.12 25.57
C ILE A 196 24.91 8.48 26.70
N THR A 197 24.53 7.25 27.06
CA THR A 197 25.31 6.39 27.95
C THR A 197 26.00 5.28 27.16
N THR A 198 27.00 4.63 27.74
CA THR A 198 27.76 3.57 27.04
C THR A 198 27.94 2.34 27.91
N GLU A 199 27.82 1.16 27.31
CA GLU A 199 28.23 -0.11 27.91
C GLU A 199 29.28 -0.79 27.00
N THR A 200 30.16 -1.60 27.58
CA THR A 200 31.02 -2.49 26.80
C THR A 200 30.48 -3.91 26.89
N TYR A 201 30.04 -4.45 25.75
CA TYR A 201 29.56 -5.84 25.65
C TYR A 201 30.52 -6.63 24.76
N LYS A 202 31.18 -7.64 25.34
CA LYS A 202 32.16 -8.50 24.65
C LYS A 202 33.19 -7.71 23.82
N SER A 203 33.78 -6.67 24.41
CA SER A 203 34.74 -5.76 23.75
C SER A 203 34.17 -4.94 22.57
N VAL A 204 32.84 -4.83 22.45
CA VAL A 204 32.15 -3.89 21.55
C VAL A 204 31.57 -2.77 22.40
N LEU A 205 31.84 -1.51 22.01
CA LEU A 205 31.22 -0.34 22.64
C LEU A 205 29.79 -0.20 22.09
N ILE A 206 28.81 -0.41 22.96
CA ILE A 206 27.41 -0.08 22.70
C ILE A 206 27.16 1.32 23.26
N LYS A 207 26.48 2.15 22.47
CA LYS A 207 25.94 3.43 22.92
C LYS A 207 24.42 3.33 23.03
N HIS A 208 23.89 3.86 24.13
CA HIS A 208 22.45 3.96 24.39
C HIS A 208 22.06 5.42 24.33
N PHE A 209 21.02 5.74 23.58
CA PHE A 209 20.39 7.05 23.56
C PHE A 209 18.93 6.92 23.98
N GLU A 210 18.53 7.68 24.99
CA GLU A 210 17.14 7.78 25.43
C GLU A 210 16.62 9.21 25.24
N THR A 211 15.55 9.35 24.47
CA THR A 211 14.87 10.64 24.28
C THR A 211 14.10 11.02 25.54
N ALA A 212 13.82 12.32 25.73
CA ALA A 212 12.97 12.80 26.84
C ALA A 212 11.51 12.24 26.81
N LYS A 213 11.13 11.51 25.77
CA LYS A 213 9.84 10.82 25.61
C LYS A 213 9.94 9.31 25.78
N GLY A 214 11.06 8.80 26.30
CA GLY A 214 11.26 7.37 26.61
C GLY A 214 11.56 6.47 25.41
N ALA A 215 11.67 7.01 24.18
CA ALA A 215 12.13 6.23 23.04
C ALA A 215 13.63 5.94 23.19
N LYS A 216 13.99 4.65 23.17
CA LYS A 216 15.35 4.12 23.37
C LYS A 216 15.93 3.66 22.04
N LEU A 217 17.20 3.98 21.81
CA LEU A 217 18.00 3.53 20.68
C LEU A 217 19.34 3.00 21.18
N ASN A 218 19.68 1.78 20.81
CA ASN A 218 20.94 1.12 21.14
C ASN A 218 21.69 0.94 19.82
N TYR A 219 22.96 1.33 19.75
CA TYR A 219 23.76 1.16 18.54
C TYR A 219 25.22 0.86 18.82
N ALA A 220 25.87 0.19 17.87
CA ALA A 220 27.28 -0.16 17.91
C ALA A 220 27.88 -0.17 16.49
N LEU A 221 29.16 0.19 16.38
CA LEU A 221 29.94 -0.03 15.16
C LEU A 221 30.87 -1.22 15.40
N LEU A 222 30.59 -2.33 14.71
CA LEU A 222 31.34 -3.58 14.78
C LEU A 222 31.98 -3.84 13.43
N GLU A 223 33.32 -3.76 13.37
CA GLU A 223 34.11 -3.89 12.14
C GLU A 223 33.65 -2.94 11.02
N ASP A 224 32.99 -3.45 9.98
CA ASP A 224 32.40 -2.72 8.86
C ASP A 224 30.86 -2.62 8.94
N ARG A 225 30.27 -2.88 10.11
CA ARG A 225 28.81 -2.92 10.30
C ARG A 225 28.36 -2.01 11.42
N PHE A 226 27.50 -1.06 11.08
CA PHE A 226 26.71 -0.33 12.05
C PHE A 226 25.45 -1.12 12.36
N LEU A 227 25.25 -1.40 13.64
CA LEU A 227 24.10 -2.14 14.19
C LEU A 227 23.29 -1.18 15.05
N LEU A 228 21.98 -1.12 14.84
CA LEU A 228 21.05 -0.31 15.62
C LEU A 228 19.78 -1.10 15.92
N ALA A 229 19.30 -1.02 17.16
CA ALA A 229 18.00 -1.58 17.58
C ALA A 229 17.35 -0.75 18.69
N SER A 230 16.01 -0.70 18.72
CA SER A 230 15.26 -0.10 19.81
C SER A 230 15.41 -0.85 21.15
N ASP A 231 15.79 -2.13 21.08
CA ASP A 231 15.99 -3.01 22.23
C ASP A 231 17.47 -3.44 22.37
N GLY A 232 17.98 -3.41 23.61
CA GLY A 232 19.39 -3.72 23.90
C GLY A 232 19.74 -5.21 23.83
N GLN A 233 18.79 -6.11 24.11
CA GLN A 233 18.99 -7.56 23.95
C GLN A 233 18.98 -7.95 22.46
N VAL A 234 18.14 -7.30 21.65
CA VAL A 234 18.17 -7.44 20.19
C VAL A 234 19.54 -7.03 19.64
N LEU A 235 20.08 -5.88 20.06
CA LEU A 235 21.43 -5.45 19.66
C LEU A 235 22.52 -6.44 20.10
N LYS A 236 22.47 -6.93 21.34
CA LYS A 236 23.42 -7.93 21.87
C LYS A 236 23.38 -9.23 21.06
N GLY A 237 22.19 -9.72 20.71
CA GLY A 237 22.02 -10.86 19.81
C GLY A 237 22.57 -10.62 18.39
N MET A 238 22.45 -9.40 17.86
CA MET A 238 23.07 -9.02 16.57
C MET A 238 24.61 -9.03 16.66
N ILE A 239 25.19 -8.55 17.77
CA ILE A 239 26.64 -8.58 18.03
C ILE A 239 27.14 -10.03 18.13
N ASP A 240 26.43 -10.89 18.87
CA ASP A 240 26.79 -12.30 19.03
C ASP A 240 26.81 -13.08 17.71
N ARG A 241 25.80 -12.85 16.86
CA ARG A 241 25.76 -13.44 15.50
C ARG A 241 26.83 -12.84 14.59
N ALA A 242 27.14 -11.55 14.70
CA ALA A 242 28.21 -10.90 13.93
C ALA A 242 29.61 -11.42 14.30
N LYS A 243 29.83 -11.82 15.55
CA LYS A 243 31.06 -12.46 16.01
C LYS A 243 31.14 -13.96 15.74
N GLY A 244 30.06 -14.57 15.24
CA GLY A 244 29.97 -16.03 15.07
C GLY A 244 29.85 -16.80 16.39
N GLU A 245 29.59 -16.11 17.51
CA GLU A 245 29.40 -16.71 18.83
C GLU A 245 27.99 -17.29 19.00
N ALA A 246 27.01 -16.77 18.26
CA ALA A 246 25.69 -17.37 18.10
C ALA A 246 25.54 -17.91 16.66
N GLN A 247 25.27 -19.22 16.53
CA GLN A 247 24.99 -19.85 15.24
C GLN A 247 23.49 -19.85 14.88
N GLU A 248 22.61 -19.49 15.82
CA GLU A 248 21.15 -19.53 15.66
C GLU A 248 20.48 -18.15 15.83
N GLY A 249 19.25 -18.02 15.32
CA GLY A 249 18.41 -16.84 15.46
C GLY A 249 18.59 -15.76 14.37
N GLY A 250 19.25 -16.10 13.26
CA GLY A 250 19.34 -15.26 12.06
C GLY A 250 18.11 -15.39 11.15
N PHE A 251 17.81 -14.37 10.35
CA PHE A 251 16.71 -14.38 9.39
C PHE A 251 16.94 -15.35 8.21
N ASP A 252 18.19 -15.74 7.94
CA ASP A 252 18.51 -16.84 7.02
C ASP A 252 18.00 -18.22 7.49
N GLN A 253 17.62 -18.34 8.76
CA GLN A 253 17.06 -19.55 9.35
C GLN A 253 15.54 -19.50 9.51
N ALA A 254 14.89 -18.44 9.03
CA ALA A 254 13.45 -18.37 9.00
C ALA A 254 12.88 -19.36 7.97
N GLU A 255 11.70 -19.92 8.27
CA GLU A 255 11.03 -20.89 7.42
C GLU A 255 10.79 -20.32 6.00
N ASP A 256 11.01 -21.13 4.97
CA ASP A 256 10.98 -20.76 3.55
C ASP A 256 11.98 -19.66 3.08
N PHE A 257 12.85 -19.10 3.94
CA PHE A 257 13.76 -18.01 3.54
C PHE A 257 14.63 -18.33 2.31
N GLU A 258 15.34 -19.47 2.29
CA GLU A 258 16.19 -19.86 1.16
C GLU A 258 15.38 -20.00 -0.15
N LYS A 259 14.15 -20.52 -0.05
CA LYS A 259 13.24 -20.71 -1.17
C LYS A 259 12.78 -19.37 -1.75
N VAL A 260 12.41 -18.43 -0.88
CA VAL A 260 12.03 -17.06 -1.26
C VAL A 260 13.23 -16.31 -1.85
N GLU A 261 14.38 -16.33 -1.18
CA GLU A 261 15.61 -15.68 -1.63
C GLU A 261 16.03 -16.18 -3.03
N LYS A 262 16.02 -17.49 -3.26
CA LYS A 262 16.32 -18.10 -4.56
C LYS A 262 15.34 -17.69 -5.66
N ALA A 263 14.06 -17.56 -5.35
CA ALA A 263 13.05 -17.10 -6.30
C ALA A 263 13.24 -15.61 -6.67
N LEU A 264 13.47 -14.74 -5.68
CA LEU A 264 13.73 -13.31 -5.92
C LEU A 264 15.05 -13.09 -6.67
N ALA A 265 16.08 -13.91 -6.43
CA ALA A 265 17.35 -13.86 -7.16
C ALA A 265 17.20 -14.12 -8.68
N ALA A 266 16.17 -14.86 -9.11
CA ALA A 266 15.87 -15.06 -10.54
C ALA A 266 15.22 -13.83 -11.21
N LYS A 267 14.77 -12.85 -10.41
CA LYS A 267 14.12 -11.59 -10.86
C LYS A 267 14.76 -10.41 -10.12
N PRO A 268 16.07 -10.14 -10.35
CA PRO A 268 16.84 -9.22 -9.53
C PRO A 268 16.29 -7.79 -9.58
N GLY A 269 16.12 -7.21 -8.40
CA GLY A 269 15.73 -5.82 -8.17
C GLY A 269 16.82 -5.01 -7.46
N GLN A 270 16.52 -3.72 -7.34
CA GLN A 270 17.29 -2.73 -6.59
C GLN A 270 16.88 -2.67 -5.11
N LEU A 271 15.68 -3.14 -4.75
CA LEU A 271 15.12 -3.13 -3.40
C LEU A 271 14.41 -4.47 -3.15
N TYR A 272 14.52 -5.02 -1.95
CA TYR A 272 13.90 -6.28 -1.55
C TYR A 272 13.06 -6.07 -0.29
N LEU A 273 11.89 -6.69 -0.25
CA LEU A 273 10.97 -6.69 0.89
C LEU A 273 10.69 -8.14 1.26
N TYR A 274 10.70 -8.46 2.56
CA TYR A 274 10.36 -9.78 3.07
C TYR A 274 9.30 -9.65 4.17
N THR A 275 8.39 -10.61 4.23
CA THR A 275 7.32 -10.71 5.21
C THR A 275 7.33 -12.09 5.87
N ASN A 276 7.61 -12.15 7.17
CA ASN A 276 7.50 -13.38 7.96
C ASN A 276 6.09 -13.45 8.57
N GLN A 277 5.18 -14.10 7.86
CA GLN A 277 3.78 -14.24 8.26
C GLN A 277 3.65 -15.08 9.54
N LYS A 278 4.52 -16.08 9.75
CA LYS A 278 4.55 -16.87 10.99
C LYS A 278 4.83 -15.98 12.21
N ALA A 279 5.86 -15.13 12.13
CA ALA A 279 6.18 -14.16 13.17
C ALA A 279 5.09 -13.08 13.33
N LEU A 280 4.45 -12.64 12.23
CA LEU A 280 3.30 -11.72 12.28
C LEU A 280 2.16 -12.32 13.09
N VAL A 281 1.70 -13.52 12.72
CA VAL A 281 0.61 -14.23 13.40
C VAL A 281 0.99 -14.48 14.87
N GLU A 282 2.23 -14.88 15.15
CA GLU A 282 2.73 -15.05 16.52
C GLU A 282 2.68 -13.77 17.35
N SER A 283 3.00 -12.62 16.76
CA SER A 283 2.87 -11.35 17.46
C SER A 283 1.43 -10.95 17.76
N HIS A 284 0.45 -11.40 16.98
CA HIS A 284 -0.98 -11.16 17.22
C HIS A 284 -1.67 -12.28 18.03
N LYS A 285 -1.00 -13.40 18.40
CA LYS A 285 -1.60 -14.50 19.19
C LYS A 285 -2.12 -14.07 20.57
N ALA A 286 -1.67 -12.92 21.09
CA ALA A 286 -2.12 -12.35 22.36
C ALA A 286 -3.36 -11.43 22.22
N GLU A 287 -3.74 -11.04 21.00
CA GLU A 287 -4.93 -10.24 20.76
C GLU A 287 -6.19 -11.09 20.90
N VAL A 288 -7.18 -10.61 21.65
CA VAL A 288 -8.49 -11.25 21.80
C VAL A 288 -9.54 -10.32 21.27
N GLY A 289 -10.28 -10.75 20.24
CA GLY A 289 -11.36 -9.97 19.67
C GLY A 289 -11.53 -10.13 18.15
N PRO A 290 -12.32 -9.23 17.52
CA PRO A 290 -12.71 -9.36 16.11
C PRO A 290 -11.53 -9.23 15.14
N GLN A 291 -10.51 -8.46 15.51
CA GLN A 291 -9.28 -8.30 14.73
C GLN A 291 -8.44 -9.58 14.71
N ALA A 292 -8.27 -10.25 15.85
CA ALA A 292 -7.59 -11.54 15.93
C ALA A 292 -8.35 -12.65 15.17
N ALA A 293 -9.69 -12.64 15.26
CA ALA A 293 -10.53 -13.61 14.54
C ALA A 293 -10.55 -13.36 13.03
N LEU A 294 -10.56 -12.10 12.57
CA LEU A 294 -10.33 -11.74 11.16
C LEU A 294 -8.91 -12.12 10.71
N GLY A 295 -7.90 -11.90 11.56
CA GLY A 295 -6.51 -12.30 11.31
C GLY A 295 -6.36 -13.82 11.13
N ALA A 296 -7.05 -14.62 11.94
CA ALA A 296 -7.08 -16.07 11.80
C ALA A 296 -7.71 -16.52 10.47
N VAL A 297 -8.83 -15.92 10.05
CA VAL A 297 -9.45 -16.19 8.74
C VAL A 297 -8.52 -15.77 7.60
N MET A 298 -7.87 -14.61 7.70
CA MET A 298 -6.90 -14.14 6.71
C MET A 298 -5.67 -15.06 6.62
N ALA A 299 -5.20 -15.63 7.73
CA ALA A 299 -4.09 -16.60 7.75
C ALA A 299 -4.50 -17.98 7.18
N GLU A 300 -5.75 -18.43 7.37
CA GLU A 300 -6.27 -19.64 6.72
C GLU A 300 -6.38 -19.47 5.19
N LEU A 301 -6.73 -18.25 4.76
CA LEU A 301 -6.83 -17.86 3.36
C LEU A 301 -5.48 -17.61 2.70
N GLN A 302 -4.52 -17.02 3.42
CA GLN A 302 -3.15 -16.81 2.97
C GLN A 302 -2.19 -17.67 3.80
N PRO A 303 -2.18 -19.01 3.61
CA PRO A 303 -1.28 -19.90 4.32
C PRO A 303 0.13 -19.77 3.72
N VAL A 304 0.81 -18.67 4.03
CA VAL A 304 2.16 -18.34 3.58
C VAL A 304 3.05 -18.34 4.82
N ALA A 305 4.21 -19.00 4.80
CA ALA A 305 5.12 -18.97 5.96
C ALA A 305 5.99 -17.69 5.92
N MET A 306 6.67 -17.51 4.78
CA MET A 306 7.37 -16.28 4.42
C MET A 306 6.98 -15.87 2.99
N GLY A 307 6.83 -14.57 2.75
CA GLY A 307 6.75 -14.00 1.40
C GLY A 307 7.88 -13.01 1.16
N GLY A 308 8.12 -12.67 -0.11
CA GLY A 308 9.05 -11.61 -0.45
C GLY A 308 8.77 -10.97 -1.81
N ALA A 309 9.37 -9.81 -2.04
CA ALA A 309 9.28 -9.05 -3.26
C ALA A 309 10.64 -8.46 -3.66
N SER A 310 10.93 -8.43 -4.96
CA SER A 310 12.03 -7.69 -5.55
C SER A 310 11.48 -6.55 -6.42
N VAL A 311 11.95 -5.34 -6.15
CA VAL A 311 11.55 -4.10 -6.83
C VAL A 311 12.69 -3.65 -7.72
N ARG A 312 12.46 -3.64 -9.03
CA ARG A 312 13.38 -3.18 -10.06
C ARG A 312 12.98 -1.79 -10.53
N ILE A 313 13.91 -0.85 -10.43
CA ILE A 313 13.73 0.54 -10.85
C ILE A 313 14.43 0.70 -12.21
N LEU A 314 13.71 1.22 -13.18
CA LEU A 314 14.18 1.54 -14.54
C LEU A 314 13.88 3.00 -14.83
N SER A 315 14.35 3.55 -15.97
CA SER A 315 14.09 4.96 -16.29
C SER A 315 12.60 5.26 -16.47
N ASP A 316 11.89 4.39 -17.19
CA ASP A 316 10.50 4.56 -17.63
C ASP A 316 9.46 3.82 -16.77
N ARG A 317 9.88 3.04 -15.78
CA ARG A 317 8.98 2.20 -14.98
C ARG A 317 9.58 1.76 -13.65
N ILE A 318 8.71 1.33 -12.74
CA ILE A 318 9.05 0.51 -11.58
C ILE A 318 8.34 -0.83 -11.75
N ALA A 319 9.09 -1.93 -11.68
CA ALA A 319 8.57 -3.29 -11.79
C ALA A 319 8.79 -4.04 -10.48
N THR A 320 7.79 -4.78 -10.02
CA THR A 320 7.84 -5.59 -8.81
C THR A 320 7.54 -7.03 -9.16
N TYR A 321 8.38 -7.95 -8.68
CA TYR A 321 8.12 -9.38 -8.67
C TYR A 321 7.90 -9.83 -7.22
N THR A 322 6.84 -10.59 -6.95
CA THR A 322 6.58 -11.17 -5.62
C THR A 322 6.56 -12.69 -5.67
N TYR A 323 7.01 -13.32 -4.59
CA TYR A 323 7.02 -14.78 -4.42
C TYR A 323 6.66 -15.14 -2.98
N SER A 324 5.59 -15.92 -2.83
CA SER A 324 4.98 -16.30 -1.56
C SER A 324 4.67 -17.80 -1.56
N PRO A 325 5.59 -18.68 -1.13
CA PRO A 325 5.35 -20.11 -1.02
C PRO A 325 4.18 -20.41 -0.08
N PHE A 326 3.34 -21.36 -0.48
CA PHE A 326 2.35 -21.91 0.43
C PHE A 326 3.06 -22.68 1.54
N ALA A 327 2.70 -22.40 2.79
CA ALA A 327 3.25 -23.01 4.00
C ALA A 327 3.03 -24.53 4.01
N ALA A 328 3.90 -25.26 4.71
CA ALA A 328 3.70 -26.70 4.93
C ALA A 328 2.36 -26.97 5.67
N GLY A 329 1.64 -28.02 5.29
CA GLY A 329 0.32 -28.34 5.86
C GLY A 329 -0.86 -27.59 5.22
N SER A 330 -0.59 -26.67 4.29
CA SER A 330 -1.60 -25.88 3.57
C SER A 330 -2.32 -26.62 2.45
N GLU A 331 -2.00 -27.90 2.19
CA GLU A 331 -2.55 -28.70 1.08
C GLU A 331 -4.09 -28.71 1.07
N ASN A 332 -4.70 -28.53 2.24
CA ASN A 332 -6.14 -28.49 2.39
C ASN A 332 -6.78 -27.10 2.24
N SER A 333 -6.00 -26.02 2.22
CA SER A 333 -6.50 -24.64 2.04
C SER A 333 -7.27 -24.50 0.73
N ALA A 334 -8.44 -23.86 0.83
CA ALA A 334 -9.31 -23.69 -0.31
C ALA A 334 -8.70 -22.78 -1.39
N LEU A 335 -7.91 -21.76 -1.01
CA LEU A 335 -7.23 -20.90 -1.98
C LEU A 335 -6.08 -21.63 -2.69
N ARG A 336 -5.33 -22.50 -2.00
CA ARG A 336 -4.34 -23.37 -2.64
C ARG A 336 -5.00 -24.35 -3.62
N LYS A 337 -6.07 -25.04 -3.20
CA LYS A 337 -6.85 -25.93 -4.08
C LYS A 337 -7.44 -25.22 -5.29
N LEU A 338 -7.90 -23.99 -5.14
CA LEU A 338 -8.47 -23.19 -6.21
C LEU A 338 -7.39 -22.75 -7.22
N ALA A 339 -6.21 -22.39 -6.72
CA ALA A 339 -5.01 -22.11 -7.50
C ALA A 339 -4.45 -23.33 -8.24
N GLU A 340 -4.49 -24.52 -7.63
CA GLU A 340 -4.05 -25.78 -8.25
C GLU A 340 -5.06 -26.28 -9.31
N ARG A 341 -6.37 -26.04 -9.08
CA ARG A 341 -7.44 -26.39 -10.02
C ARG A 341 -7.46 -25.53 -11.28
N TYR A 342 -7.09 -24.26 -11.17
CA TYR A 342 -7.05 -23.30 -12.26
C TYR A 342 -5.62 -22.73 -12.35
N PRO A 343 -4.66 -23.41 -12.99
CA PRO A 343 -3.29 -22.92 -13.06
C PRO A 343 -3.19 -21.61 -13.86
N GLY A 344 -2.29 -20.72 -13.44
CA GLY A 344 -2.09 -19.40 -14.04
C GLY A 344 -1.25 -19.38 -15.32
N ASP A 345 -1.09 -20.51 -16.02
CA ASP A 345 -0.33 -20.62 -17.26
C ASP A 345 -1.18 -20.34 -18.53
N VAL A 346 -2.51 -20.23 -18.37
CA VAL A 346 -3.48 -19.91 -19.42
C VAL A 346 -3.86 -18.41 -19.37
N PRO A 347 -4.06 -17.73 -20.53
CA PRO A 347 -4.60 -16.37 -20.56
C PRO A 347 -6.01 -16.27 -19.97
N LEU A 348 -6.29 -15.19 -19.24
CA LEU A 348 -7.66 -14.89 -18.80
C LEU A 348 -8.51 -14.46 -20.00
N GLU A 349 -9.59 -15.20 -20.29
CA GLU A 349 -10.42 -14.95 -21.48
C GLU A 349 -11.19 -13.62 -21.35
N ILE A 350 -11.50 -13.19 -20.12
CA ILE A 350 -12.15 -11.90 -19.85
C ILE A 350 -11.34 -10.70 -20.38
N ILE A 351 -10.01 -10.81 -20.48
CA ILE A 351 -9.16 -9.73 -21.06
C ILE A 351 -9.55 -9.45 -22.53
N LYS A 352 -10.07 -10.45 -23.26
CA LYS A 352 -10.50 -10.31 -24.67
C LYS A 352 -11.83 -9.55 -24.83
N PHE A 353 -12.48 -9.16 -23.75
CA PHE A 353 -13.65 -8.26 -23.77
C PHE A 353 -13.24 -6.80 -23.53
N ALA A 354 -12.04 -6.56 -22.98
CA ALA A 354 -11.58 -5.23 -22.64
C ALA A 354 -11.17 -4.47 -23.92
N PRO A 355 -11.80 -3.34 -24.27
CA PRO A 355 -11.38 -2.53 -25.41
C PRO A 355 -10.02 -1.90 -25.15
N ALA A 356 -9.29 -1.58 -26.22
CA ALA A 356 -8.02 -0.85 -26.14
C ALA A 356 -8.12 0.51 -25.42
N SER A 357 -9.32 1.09 -25.32
CA SER A 357 -9.59 2.35 -24.62
C SER A 357 -9.87 2.21 -23.12
N ALA A 358 -9.94 0.98 -22.57
CA ALA A 358 -10.36 0.73 -21.19
C ALA A 358 -9.53 1.53 -20.17
N LEU A 359 -10.24 2.20 -19.25
CA LEU A 359 -9.68 2.89 -18.09
C LEU A 359 -9.23 1.89 -17.02
N VAL A 360 -10.03 0.84 -16.78
CA VAL A 360 -9.75 -0.21 -15.79
C VAL A 360 -10.13 -1.57 -16.36
N THR A 361 -9.31 -2.60 -16.09
CA THR A 361 -9.64 -3.99 -16.35
C THR A 361 -9.10 -4.83 -15.20
N VAL A 362 -9.98 -5.51 -14.47
CA VAL A 362 -9.63 -6.46 -13.41
C VAL A 362 -10.32 -7.78 -13.71
N ALA A 363 -9.59 -8.89 -13.65
CA ALA A 363 -10.13 -10.22 -13.88
C ALA A 363 -9.45 -11.27 -12.99
N THR A 364 -10.16 -12.36 -12.68
CA THR A 364 -9.60 -13.53 -12.00
C THR A 364 -10.24 -14.81 -12.51
N SER A 365 -9.46 -15.89 -12.63
CA SER A 365 -9.89 -17.28 -12.88
C SER A 365 -9.91 -18.13 -11.61
N SER A 366 -9.52 -17.55 -10.48
CA SER A 366 -9.62 -18.14 -9.15
C SER A 366 -10.83 -17.57 -8.39
N PHE A 367 -12.00 -17.52 -9.06
CA PHE A 367 -13.27 -17.24 -8.40
C PHE A 367 -13.99 -18.56 -8.06
N ASP A 368 -14.36 -18.72 -6.80
CA ASP A 368 -15.29 -19.76 -6.36
C ASP A 368 -16.32 -19.13 -5.42
N ILE A 369 -17.57 -19.13 -5.85
CA ILE A 369 -18.68 -18.50 -5.15
C ILE A 369 -19.07 -19.23 -3.86
N TYR A 370 -18.80 -20.53 -3.75
CA TYR A 370 -19.00 -21.28 -2.51
C TYR A 370 -17.92 -20.91 -1.50
N LEU A 371 -16.65 -20.82 -1.94
CA LEU A 371 -15.56 -20.37 -1.06
C LEU A 371 -15.77 -18.93 -0.58
N ALA A 372 -16.11 -18.00 -1.49
CA ALA A 372 -16.39 -16.61 -1.12
C ALA A 372 -17.52 -16.52 -0.08
N TYR A 373 -18.55 -17.35 -0.22
CA TYR A 373 -19.65 -17.44 0.73
C TYR A 373 -19.23 -18.01 2.10
N ASP A 374 -18.43 -19.08 2.12
CA ASP A 374 -17.92 -19.67 3.37
C ASP A 374 -16.94 -18.73 4.11
N VAL A 375 -16.15 -17.94 3.39
CA VAL A 375 -15.32 -16.87 3.97
C VAL A 375 -16.18 -15.80 4.64
N VAL A 376 -17.22 -15.31 3.96
CA VAL A 376 -18.15 -14.33 4.55
C VAL A 376 -18.81 -14.92 5.81
N LYS A 377 -19.18 -16.20 5.82
CA LYS A 377 -19.68 -16.88 7.04
C LYS A 377 -18.67 -16.89 8.18
N GLN A 378 -17.41 -17.23 7.91
CA GLN A 378 -16.36 -17.24 8.93
C GLN A 378 -16.16 -15.84 9.51
N ILE A 379 -16.09 -14.81 8.67
CA ILE A 379 -15.98 -13.40 9.10
C ILE A 379 -17.19 -12.98 9.94
N MET A 380 -18.42 -13.29 9.51
CA MET A 380 -19.63 -12.93 10.27
C MET A 380 -19.74 -13.67 11.62
N LYS A 381 -19.16 -14.87 11.76
CA LYS A 381 -19.03 -15.57 13.05
C LYS A 381 -17.93 -14.99 13.94
N ALA A 382 -16.91 -14.36 13.35
CA ALA A 382 -15.76 -13.77 14.03
C ALA A 382 -16.04 -12.37 14.59
N LEU A 383 -17.03 -11.66 14.03
CA LEU A 383 -17.48 -10.36 14.54
C LEU A 383 -18.24 -10.52 15.88
N PRO A 384 -18.13 -9.54 16.80
CA PRO A 384 -18.80 -9.62 18.09
C PRO A 384 -20.29 -9.37 17.89
N ALA A 385 -21.13 -10.15 18.57
CA ALA A 385 -22.58 -10.11 18.38
C ALA A 385 -23.23 -8.90 19.08
N GLU A 386 -22.96 -7.68 18.61
CA GLU A 386 -23.74 -6.48 18.93
C GLU A 386 -25.03 -6.44 18.09
N GLY A 387 -25.91 -7.43 18.32
CA GLY A 387 -27.19 -7.55 17.60
C GLY A 387 -27.73 -8.98 17.59
N PRO A 388 -28.92 -9.19 16.99
CA PRO A 388 -29.43 -10.54 16.74
C PRO A 388 -28.44 -11.32 15.86
N SER A 389 -28.25 -12.61 16.17
CA SER A 389 -27.32 -13.50 15.46
C SER A 389 -27.51 -13.43 13.94
N PHE A 390 -26.49 -12.96 13.22
CA PHE A 390 -26.53 -12.78 11.78
C PHE A 390 -26.43 -14.15 11.08
N ASP A 391 -27.57 -14.81 10.94
CA ASP A 391 -27.67 -16.08 10.23
C ASP A 391 -27.79 -15.84 8.72
N LEU A 392 -26.63 -15.90 8.05
CA LEU A 392 -26.53 -15.76 6.59
C LEU A 392 -27.25 -16.90 5.84
N ASP A 393 -27.45 -18.08 6.42
CA ASP A 393 -28.18 -19.18 5.78
C ASP A 393 -29.68 -18.86 5.76
N LYS A 394 -30.20 -18.37 6.90
CA LYS A 394 -31.57 -17.89 7.01
C LYS A 394 -31.83 -16.69 6.09
N GLN A 395 -30.94 -15.69 6.06
CA GLN A 395 -31.09 -14.53 5.17
C GLN A 395 -31.07 -14.93 3.68
N LEU A 396 -30.23 -15.87 3.27
CA LEU A 396 -30.29 -16.42 1.91
C LEU A 396 -31.63 -17.15 1.65
N SER A 397 -32.14 -17.92 2.61
CA SER A 397 -33.43 -18.62 2.47
C SER A 397 -34.63 -17.65 2.38
N GLU A 398 -34.58 -16.53 3.09
CA GLU A 398 -35.57 -15.45 3.00
C GLU A 398 -35.44 -14.70 1.67
N ALA A 399 -34.21 -14.46 1.19
CA ALA A 399 -33.95 -13.90 -0.12
C ALA A 399 -34.42 -14.83 -1.25
N ASP A 400 -34.18 -16.15 -1.19
CA ASP A 400 -34.61 -17.13 -2.18
C ASP A 400 -36.14 -17.04 -2.44
N ALA A 401 -36.93 -16.88 -1.37
CA ALA A 401 -38.38 -16.72 -1.44
C ALA A 401 -38.81 -15.38 -2.09
N MET A 402 -38.09 -14.28 -1.81
CA MET A 402 -38.33 -12.98 -2.46
C MET A 402 -37.87 -12.97 -3.92
N LEU A 403 -36.77 -13.66 -4.23
CA LEU A 403 -36.10 -13.63 -5.52
C LEU A 403 -36.75 -14.55 -6.55
N GLY A 404 -37.47 -15.59 -6.12
CA GLY A 404 -38.09 -16.57 -7.02
C GLY A 404 -37.11 -17.58 -7.64
N PHE A 405 -35.87 -17.61 -7.18
CA PHE A 405 -34.85 -18.60 -7.49
C PHE A 405 -34.01 -18.87 -6.24
N SER A 406 -33.32 -20.00 -6.17
CA SER A 406 -32.43 -20.29 -5.06
C SER A 406 -31.00 -19.83 -5.34
N ILE A 407 -30.45 -18.96 -4.50
CA ILE A 407 -29.08 -18.47 -4.61
C ILE A 407 -28.10 -19.65 -4.58
N ARG A 408 -28.30 -20.62 -3.68
CA ARG A 408 -27.43 -21.80 -3.56
C ARG A 408 -27.62 -22.86 -4.65
N ASN A 409 -28.86 -23.08 -5.10
CA ASN A 409 -29.18 -24.21 -6.00
C ASN A 409 -29.30 -23.82 -7.47
N ASP A 410 -29.52 -22.54 -7.77
CA ASP A 410 -29.56 -21.96 -9.11
C ASP A 410 -28.33 -21.09 -9.40
N LEU A 411 -28.11 -19.99 -8.66
CA LEU A 411 -27.04 -19.03 -8.97
C LEU A 411 -25.62 -19.58 -8.75
N PHE A 412 -25.32 -20.14 -7.58
CA PHE A 412 -23.99 -20.67 -7.29
C PHE A 412 -23.52 -21.74 -8.31
N PRO A 413 -24.35 -22.73 -8.70
CA PRO A 413 -23.96 -23.66 -9.76
C PRO A 413 -23.94 -23.04 -11.17
N ALA A 414 -24.71 -21.98 -11.43
CA ALA A 414 -24.67 -21.25 -12.71
C ALA A 414 -23.35 -20.52 -12.95
N VAL A 415 -22.74 -19.95 -11.90
CA VAL A 415 -21.48 -19.21 -12.01
C VAL A 415 -20.29 -20.17 -12.17
N GLY A 416 -19.39 -19.81 -13.08
CA GLY A 416 -18.11 -20.47 -13.34
C GLY A 416 -16.94 -19.79 -12.62
N ASN A 417 -15.72 -20.12 -13.03
CA ASN A 417 -14.50 -19.76 -12.29
C ASN A 417 -13.88 -18.40 -12.64
N GLU A 418 -14.35 -17.74 -13.72
CA GLU A 418 -13.83 -16.44 -14.14
C GLU A 418 -14.84 -15.32 -13.89
N ILE A 419 -14.38 -14.23 -13.28
CA ILE A 419 -15.12 -12.97 -13.10
C ILE A 419 -14.18 -11.79 -13.35
N GLY A 420 -14.72 -10.69 -13.86
CA GLY A 420 -13.97 -9.44 -14.01
C GLY A 420 -14.85 -8.21 -14.14
N LEU A 421 -14.22 -7.07 -13.90
CA LEU A 421 -14.75 -5.72 -14.05
C LEU A 421 -13.96 -5.01 -15.15
N ILE A 422 -14.67 -4.46 -16.13
CA ILE A 422 -14.09 -3.64 -17.19
C ILE A 422 -14.78 -2.28 -17.15
N VAL A 423 -13.98 -1.22 -17.03
CA VAL A 423 -14.42 0.17 -17.21
C VAL A 423 -13.83 0.66 -18.53
N GLY A 424 -14.72 0.92 -19.50
CA GLY A 424 -14.45 1.49 -20.81
C GLY A 424 -14.09 2.97 -20.70
N GLN A 425 -14.93 3.86 -21.23
CA GLN A 425 -14.77 5.31 -21.13
C GLN A 425 -15.80 5.96 -20.18
N VAL A 426 -15.54 7.20 -19.75
CA VAL A 426 -16.58 8.09 -19.22
C VAL A 426 -16.87 9.16 -20.28
N LYS A 427 -18.16 9.41 -20.54
CA LYS A 427 -18.65 10.37 -21.54
C LYS A 427 -19.60 11.36 -20.88
N MET A 428 -19.58 12.61 -21.29
CA MET A 428 -20.54 13.62 -20.84
C MET A 428 -21.70 13.71 -21.85
N GLU A 429 -22.89 13.26 -21.45
CA GLU A 429 -24.10 13.38 -22.26
C GLU A 429 -25.07 14.36 -21.58
N MET A 430 -25.38 15.48 -22.24
CA MET A 430 -26.23 16.55 -21.69
C MET A 430 -25.78 17.08 -20.31
N GLY A 431 -24.48 17.01 -20.01
CA GLY A 431 -23.90 17.39 -18.71
C GLY A 431 -23.91 16.30 -17.64
N ILE A 432 -24.45 15.11 -17.95
CA ILE A 432 -24.46 13.94 -17.06
C ILE A 432 -23.31 12.99 -17.44
N PRO A 433 -22.46 12.55 -16.50
CA PRO A 433 -21.45 11.53 -16.78
C PRO A 433 -22.09 10.15 -16.97
N SER A 434 -21.83 9.53 -18.12
CA SER A 434 -22.13 8.13 -18.40
C SER A 434 -20.84 7.33 -18.40
N VAL A 435 -20.77 6.28 -17.58
CA VAL A 435 -19.62 5.38 -17.47
C VAL A 435 -19.94 4.11 -18.26
N GLU A 436 -19.13 3.77 -19.25
CA GLU A 436 -19.14 2.45 -19.88
C GLU A 436 -18.51 1.47 -18.89
N GLY A 437 -19.33 0.68 -18.20
CA GLY A 437 -18.86 -0.30 -17.23
C GLY A 437 -19.56 -1.63 -17.46
N ALA A 438 -18.83 -2.73 -17.30
CA ALA A 438 -19.42 -4.06 -17.28
C ALA A 438 -18.75 -5.01 -16.30
N ILE A 439 -19.57 -5.89 -15.74
CA ILE A 439 -19.13 -7.10 -15.06
C ILE A 439 -19.25 -8.25 -16.07
N VAL A 440 -18.16 -9.00 -16.25
CA VAL A 440 -18.11 -10.19 -17.10
C VAL A 440 -17.97 -11.40 -16.20
N VAL A 441 -18.87 -12.38 -16.34
CA VAL A 441 -18.92 -13.59 -15.52
C VAL A 441 -18.97 -14.82 -16.42
N LYS A 442 -18.07 -15.77 -16.21
CA LYS A 442 -18.13 -17.08 -16.90
C LYS A 442 -19.30 -17.88 -16.36
N VAL A 443 -20.06 -18.49 -17.26
CA VAL A 443 -21.28 -19.24 -16.95
C VAL A 443 -21.01 -20.73 -17.14
N ARG A 444 -21.17 -21.51 -16.07
CA ARG A 444 -21.04 -22.96 -16.05
C ARG A 444 -22.35 -23.66 -16.44
N ASP A 445 -23.49 -23.15 -15.98
CA ASP A 445 -24.81 -23.68 -16.30
C ASP A 445 -25.70 -22.55 -16.83
N LYS A 446 -25.92 -22.57 -18.16
CA LYS A 446 -26.67 -21.53 -18.86
C LYS A 446 -28.16 -21.55 -18.53
N ALA A 447 -28.75 -22.73 -18.37
CA ALA A 447 -30.18 -22.86 -18.06
C ALA A 447 -30.48 -22.30 -16.66
N LYS A 448 -29.60 -22.56 -15.69
CA LYS A 448 -29.69 -21.94 -14.36
C LYS A 448 -29.43 -20.44 -14.39
N MET A 449 -28.46 -19.96 -15.18
CA MET A 449 -28.22 -18.53 -15.33
C MET A 449 -29.42 -17.82 -15.97
N GLU A 450 -30.06 -18.41 -16.99
CA GLU A 450 -31.28 -17.87 -17.62
C GLU A 450 -32.46 -17.80 -16.64
N LYS A 451 -32.62 -18.81 -15.76
CA LYS A 451 -33.61 -18.77 -14.67
C LYS A 451 -33.35 -17.60 -13.72
N VAL A 452 -32.10 -17.42 -13.27
CA VAL A 452 -31.69 -16.29 -12.40
C VAL A 452 -31.95 -14.95 -13.09
N LEU A 453 -31.47 -14.77 -14.32
CA LEU A 453 -31.62 -13.53 -15.09
C LEU A 453 -33.09 -13.18 -15.34
N THR A 454 -33.94 -14.17 -15.61
CA THR A 454 -35.39 -13.97 -15.79
C THR A 454 -36.03 -13.47 -14.50
N ALA A 455 -35.71 -14.08 -13.37
CA ALA A 455 -36.24 -13.70 -12.06
C ALA A 455 -35.75 -12.32 -11.61
N VAL A 456 -34.45 -12.03 -11.74
CA VAL A 456 -33.86 -10.71 -11.46
C VAL A 456 -34.46 -9.63 -12.35
N SER A 457 -34.64 -9.90 -13.66
CA SER A 457 -35.27 -8.94 -14.58
C SER A 457 -36.68 -8.57 -14.13
N LYS A 458 -37.50 -9.57 -13.76
CA LYS A 458 -38.87 -9.36 -13.27
C LYS A 458 -38.90 -8.47 -12.03
N LEU A 459 -38.01 -8.69 -11.07
CA LEU A 459 -37.93 -7.91 -9.84
C LEU A 459 -37.51 -6.46 -10.10
N ILE A 460 -36.57 -6.25 -11.03
CA ILE A 460 -36.17 -4.90 -11.47
C ILE A 460 -37.36 -4.17 -12.10
N GLU A 461 -38.12 -4.82 -13.00
CA GLU A 461 -39.34 -4.22 -13.57
C GLU A 461 -40.40 -3.89 -12.51
N GLU A 462 -40.61 -4.77 -11.53
CA GLU A 462 -41.54 -4.53 -10.42
C GLU A 462 -41.10 -3.34 -9.55
N LYS A 463 -39.80 -3.18 -9.27
CA LYS A 463 -39.27 -2.01 -8.56
C LYS A 463 -39.35 -0.73 -9.39
N LEU A 464 -39.02 -0.78 -10.67
CA LEU A 464 -39.06 0.40 -11.56
C LEU A 464 -40.49 0.94 -11.75
N LYS A 465 -41.50 0.07 -11.81
CA LYS A 465 -42.93 0.47 -11.82
C LYS A 465 -43.30 1.34 -10.62
N VAL A 466 -42.76 1.06 -9.44
CA VAL A 466 -43.01 1.82 -8.20
C VAL A 466 -42.24 3.15 -8.17
N MET A 467 -41.12 3.25 -8.90
CA MET A 467 -40.31 4.48 -8.95
C MET A 467 -40.77 5.49 -10.01
N THR A 468 -41.58 5.09 -10.99
CA THR A 468 -42.25 6.01 -11.92
C THR A 468 -43.26 6.90 -11.20
N PRO A 469 -43.18 8.25 -11.29
CA PRO A 469 -44.17 9.13 -10.68
C PRO A 469 -45.57 8.89 -11.24
N PRO A 470 -46.64 9.02 -10.43
CA PRO A 470 -47.99 9.04 -10.97
C PRO A 470 -48.16 10.26 -11.90
N PRO A 471 -48.97 10.15 -12.96
CA PRO A 471 -49.15 11.23 -13.93
C PRO A 471 -49.70 12.48 -13.27
N SER A 472 -49.14 13.64 -13.64
CA SER A 472 -49.76 14.93 -13.37
C SER A 472 -51.06 15.05 -14.19
N SER A 473 -52.06 15.73 -13.63
CA SER A 473 -53.40 15.81 -14.20
C SER A 473 -53.38 16.36 -15.63
N GLY A 474 -53.74 15.52 -16.59
CA GLY A 474 -53.83 15.89 -18.02
C GLY A 474 -52.78 15.24 -18.93
N GLN A 475 -51.78 14.52 -18.40
CA GLN A 475 -50.83 13.74 -19.21
C GLN A 475 -51.04 12.23 -19.02
N SER A 476 -50.96 11.46 -20.11
CA SER A 476 -50.88 10.00 -20.04
C SER A 476 -49.56 9.60 -19.38
N ALA A 477 -49.62 8.71 -18.38
CA ALA A 477 -48.44 8.22 -17.69
C ALA A 477 -47.40 7.65 -18.68
N PRO A 478 -46.11 7.96 -18.52
CA PRO A 478 -45.07 7.29 -19.28
C PRO A 478 -45.19 5.77 -19.09
N PRO A 479 -45.04 4.94 -20.14
CA PRO A 479 -45.02 3.50 -19.97
C PRO A 479 -43.89 3.13 -19.00
N ALA A 480 -44.21 2.29 -18.01
CA ALA A 480 -43.24 1.89 -16.99
C ALA A 480 -42.02 1.21 -17.65
N PRO A 481 -40.79 1.41 -17.13
CA PRO A 481 -39.59 0.82 -17.72
C PRO A 481 -39.67 -0.72 -17.70
N THR A 482 -39.48 -1.34 -18.86
CA THR A 482 -39.43 -2.80 -19.02
C THR A 482 -38.17 -3.22 -19.77
N PHE A 483 -37.76 -4.48 -19.63
CA PHE A 483 -36.67 -5.04 -20.42
C PHE A 483 -37.10 -5.20 -21.88
N LYS A 484 -36.41 -4.47 -22.76
CA LYS A 484 -36.45 -4.73 -24.20
C LYS A 484 -35.46 -5.84 -24.54
N THR A 485 -35.77 -6.61 -25.57
CA THR A 485 -34.82 -7.54 -26.19
C THR A 485 -34.52 -7.04 -27.59
N GLU A 486 -33.23 -6.88 -27.91
CA GLU A 486 -32.75 -6.44 -29.23
C GLU A 486 -31.68 -7.40 -29.71
N THR A 487 -31.79 -7.85 -30.96
CA THR A 487 -30.78 -8.69 -31.60
C THR A 487 -29.99 -7.84 -32.60
N SER A 488 -28.74 -7.51 -32.25
CA SER A 488 -27.82 -6.71 -33.07
C SER A 488 -26.59 -7.57 -33.38
N LYS A 489 -26.16 -7.65 -34.66
CA LYS A 489 -25.03 -8.50 -35.12
C LYS A 489 -25.06 -9.96 -34.59
N GLY A 490 -26.23 -10.55 -34.43
CA GLY A 490 -26.39 -11.92 -33.89
C GLY A 490 -26.26 -12.04 -32.36
N ILE A 491 -26.09 -10.93 -31.64
CA ILE A 491 -26.07 -10.87 -30.18
C ILE A 491 -27.47 -10.49 -29.69
N SER A 492 -28.09 -11.35 -28.87
CA SER A 492 -29.34 -11.03 -28.17
C SER A 492 -29.02 -10.30 -26.87
N MET A 493 -29.40 -9.02 -26.79
CA MET A 493 -29.20 -8.15 -25.64
C MET A 493 -30.54 -7.88 -24.95
N ARG A 494 -30.56 -7.93 -23.62
CA ARG A 494 -31.71 -7.54 -22.80
C ARG A 494 -31.36 -6.34 -21.95
N TYR A 495 -32.05 -5.23 -22.14
CA TYR A 495 -31.74 -3.95 -21.47
C TYR A 495 -33.00 -3.16 -21.11
N VAL A 496 -32.87 -2.25 -20.16
CA VAL A 496 -33.92 -1.29 -19.79
C VAL A 496 -33.52 0.10 -20.26
N GLU A 497 -34.45 0.84 -20.86
CA GLU A 497 -34.28 2.27 -21.10
C GLU A 497 -34.83 3.04 -19.89
N ILE A 498 -34.01 3.92 -19.30
CA ILE A 498 -34.42 4.73 -18.15
C ILE A 498 -35.05 6.04 -18.68
N PRO A 499 -36.33 6.34 -18.38
CA PRO A 499 -36.97 7.58 -18.80
C PRO A 499 -36.18 8.80 -18.30
N ASN A 500 -36.03 9.80 -19.17
CA ASN A 500 -35.28 11.05 -18.93
C ASN A 500 -33.76 10.88 -18.69
N ILE A 501 -33.20 9.66 -18.77
CA ILE A 501 -31.75 9.40 -18.64
C ILE A 501 -31.30 8.52 -19.83
N SER A 502 -31.36 9.08 -21.05
CA SER A 502 -31.01 8.36 -22.29
C SER A 502 -29.59 7.80 -22.31
N ALA A 503 -28.69 8.41 -21.53
CA ALA A 503 -27.29 8.02 -21.41
C ALA A 503 -27.09 6.65 -20.73
N TRP A 504 -28.09 6.16 -19.99
CA TRP A 504 -28.03 4.89 -19.24
C TRP A 504 -29.05 3.90 -19.81
N SER A 505 -28.55 2.73 -20.21
CA SER A 505 -29.35 1.63 -20.76
C SER A 505 -28.88 0.29 -20.19
N PRO A 506 -28.96 0.09 -18.86
CA PRO A 506 -28.38 -1.06 -18.21
C PRO A 506 -29.02 -2.36 -18.72
N GLY A 507 -28.18 -3.37 -18.92
CA GLY A 507 -28.61 -4.61 -19.53
C GLY A 507 -27.57 -5.71 -19.48
N TYR A 508 -27.89 -6.83 -20.11
CA TYR A 508 -27.03 -7.99 -20.18
C TYR A 508 -27.15 -8.74 -21.51
N ALA A 509 -26.12 -9.52 -21.84
CA ALA A 509 -26.14 -10.48 -22.93
C ALA A 509 -25.30 -11.72 -22.61
N MET A 510 -25.71 -12.86 -23.17
CA MET A 510 -24.92 -14.08 -23.18
C MET A 510 -24.02 -14.09 -24.42
N LEU A 511 -22.72 -13.97 -24.21
CA LEU A 511 -21.69 -14.08 -25.25
C LEU A 511 -20.97 -15.42 -25.06
N GLY A 512 -21.31 -16.43 -25.85
CA GLY A 512 -20.75 -17.79 -25.69
C GLY A 512 -21.01 -18.34 -24.27
N ASP A 513 -19.95 -18.61 -23.52
CA ASP A 513 -19.99 -19.09 -22.12
C ASP A 513 -19.78 -17.96 -21.09
N TYR A 514 -20.02 -16.70 -21.46
CA TYR A 514 -19.89 -15.55 -20.58
C TYR A 514 -21.15 -14.70 -20.58
N LEU A 515 -21.60 -14.33 -19.40
CA LEU A 515 -22.57 -13.28 -19.16
C LEU A 515 -21.83 -11.95 -19.09
N VAL A 516 -22.23 -10.97 -19.91
CA VAL A 516 -21.82 -9.56 -19.77
C VAL A 516 -23.01 -8.80 -19.20
N VAL A 517 -22.84 -8.14 -18.06
CA VAL A 517 -23.82 -7.20 -17.47
C VAL A 517 -23.20 -5.81 -17.51
N ALA A 518 -23.83 -4.86 -18.20
CA ALA A 518 -23.24 -3.54 -18.47
C ALA A 518 -24.19 -2.37 -18.19
N THR A 519 -23.62 -1.18 -18.03
CA THR A 519 -24.33 0.09 -17.78
C THR A 519 -25.09 0.62 -19.00
N THR A 520 -24.66 0.25 -20.22
CA THR A 520 -25.31 0.64 -21.48
C THR A 520 -25.31 -0.50 -22.48
N LYS A 521 -26.33 -0.56 -23.35
CA LYS A 521 -26.35 -1.54 -24.47
C LYS A 521 -25.13 -1.38 -25.40
N GLN A 522 -24.66 -0.14 -25.59
CA GLN A 522 -23.48 0.18 -26.40
C GLN A 522 -22.18 -0.42 -25.86
N THR A 523 -22.09 -0.58 -24.53
CA THR A 523 -20.97 -1.26 -23.86
C THR A 523 -20.97 -2.75 -24.22
N ILE A 524 -22.15 -3.40 -24.20
CA ILE A 524 -22.31 -4.81 -24.58
C ILE A 524 -21.89 -5.03 -26.04
N GLU A 525 -22.40 -4.22 -26.96
CA GLU A 525 -22.02 -4.29 -28.38
C GLU A 525 -20.52 -4.10 -28.60
N THR A 526 -19.91 -3.19 -27.84
CA THR A 526 -18.46 -2.92 -27.93
C THR A 526 -17.65 -4.09 -27.41
N MET A 527 -17.98 -4.67 -26.26
CA MET A 527 -17.28 -5.83 -25.71
C MET A 527 -17.44 -7.08 -26.60
N ALA A 528 -18.61 -7.26 -27.21
CA ALA A 528 -18.83 -8.32 -28.19
C ALA A 528 -18.00 -8.10 -29.47
N SER A 529 -17.93 -6.86 -29.97
CA SER A 529 -17.10 -6.51 -31.14
C SER A 529 -15.61 -6.71 -30.87
N VAL A 530 -15.12 -6.34 -29.67
CA VAL A 530 -13.72 -6.57 -29.27
C VAL A 530 -13.42 -8.06 -29.22
N ARG A 531 -14.29 -8.85 -28.58
CA ARG A 531 -14.12 -10.30 -28.48
C ARG A 531 -14.17 -11.02 -29.85
N ALA A 532 -14.93 -10.48 -30.80
CA ALA A 532 -14.97 -10.97 -32.18
C ALA A 532 -13.74 -10.57 -33.02
N GLY A 533 -12.85 -9.69 -32.50
CA GLY A 533 -11.73 -9.13 -33.25
C GLY A 533 -12.12 -8.00 -34.21
N GLU A 534 -13.35 -7.47 -34.13
CA GLU A 534 -13.81 -6.33 -34.95
C GLU A 534 -13.33 -4.97 -34.41
N LYS A 535 -12.92 -4.91 -33.13
CA LYS A 535 -12.39 -3.71 -32.47
C LYS A 535 -11.12 -4.04 -31.70
N PRO A 536 -10.14 -3.12 -31.62
CA PRO A 536 -8.91 -3.34 -30.86
C PRO A 536 -9.16 -3.64 -29.38
N SER A 537 -8.48 -4.68 -28.90
CA SER A 537 -8.49 -5.17 -27.53
C SER A 537 -7.43 -4.49 -26.64
N LEU A 538 -7.52 -4.68 -25.32
CA LEU A 538 -6.51 -4.19 -24.37
C LEU A 538 -5.09 -4.64 -24.73
N THR A 539 -4.91 -5.85 -25.28
CA THR A 539 -3.58 -6.35 -25.69
C THR A 539 -2.98 -5.61 -26.89
N GLU A 540 -3.80 -4.87 -27.63
CA GLU A 540 -3.37 -4.03 -28.75
C GLU A 540 -3.03 -2.59 -28.32
N ASN A 541 -3.34 -2.20 -27.09
CA ASN A 541 -3.03 -0.88 -26.54
C ASN A 541 -1.51 -0.69 -26.32
N GLU A 542 -0.95 0.42 -26.79
CA GLU A 542 0.49 0.71 -26.71
C GLU A 542 1.01 0.92 -25.28
N VAL A 543 0.20 1.50 -24.38
CA VAL A 543 0.54 1.63 -22.94
C VAL A 543 0.66 0.24 -22.31
N PHE A 544 -0.27 -0.67 -22.62
CA PHE A 544 -0.23 -2.05 -22.14
C PHE A 544 0.99 -2.81 -22.70
N LYS A 545 1.27 -2.71 -24.01
CA LYS A 545 2.47 -3.31 -24.63
C LYS A 545 3.76 -2.80 -23.99
N GLN A 546 3.83 -1.48 -23.72
CA GLN A 546 5.00 -0.87 -23.08
C GLN A 546 5.27 -1.45 -21.70
N MET A 547 4.25 -1.85 -20.94
CA MET A 547 4.43 -2.46 -19.60
C MET A 547 5.06 -3.87 -19.64
N GLN A 548 4.98 -4.58 -20.77
CA GLN A 548 5.51 -5.95 -20.94
C GLN A 548 4.90 -6.98 -19.95
N LEU A 549 3.65 -6.76 -19.52
CA LEU A 549 2.93 -7.69 -18.63
C LEU A 549 2.35 -8.88 -19.40
N SER A 550 2.39 -10.06 -18.77
CA SER A 550 1.69 -11.25 -19.24
C SER A 550 0.17 -11.13 -19.03
N THR A 551 -0.61 -11.70 -19.94
CA THR A 551 -2.06 -11.93 -19.77
C THR A 551 -2.39 -13.32 -19.21
N LYS A 552 -1.40 -14.20 -19.09
CA LYS A 552 -1.48 -15.51 -18.44
C LYS A 552 -1.42 -15.35 -16.93
N GLY A 553 -2.46 -15.76 -16.23
CA GLY A 553 -2.49 -15.73 -14.78
C GLY A 553 -3.81 -16.15 -14.15
N ASN A 554 -3.77 -16.26 -12.83
CA ASN A 554 -4.94 -16.44 -11.96
C ASN A 554 -5.71 -15.13 -11.77
N ALA A 555 -4.99 -14.01 -11.72
CA ALA A 555 -5.54 -12.68 -11.52
C ALA A 555 -4.81 -11.69 -12.44
N PHE A 556 -5.52 -10.67 -12.91
CA PHE A 556 -4.99 -9.59 -13.72
C PHE A 556 -5.64 -8.28 -13.32
N ALA A 557 -4.84 -7.22 -13.26
CA ALA A 557 -5.31 -5.86 -13.08
C ALA A 557 -4.54 -4.91 -14.02
N PHE A 558 -5.25 -3.97 -14.62
CA PHE A 558 -4.70 -2.90 -15.43
C PHE A 558 -5.53 -1.64 -15.24
N VAL A 559 -4.83 -0.51 -15.08
CA VAL A 559 -5.39 0.83 -14.88
C VAL A 559 -4.65 1.79 -15.81
N ASN A 560 -5.35 2.32 -16.81
CA ASN A 560 -4.82 3.29 -17.77
C ASN A 560 -4.96 4.70 -17.20
N LEU A 561 -3.99 5.09 -16.37
CA LEU A 561 -3.96 6.41 -15.74
C LEU A 561 -3.91 7.54 -16.77
N SER A 562 -3.19 7.38 -17.89
CA SER A 562 -3.21 8.36 -18.99
C SER A 562 -4.61 8.65 -19.53
N ASN A 563 -5.44 7.62 -19.75
CA ASN A 563 -6.82 7.82 -20.15
C ASN A 563 -7.66 8.45 -19.02
N ILE A 564 -7.45 8.04 -17.76
CA ILE A 564 -8.16 8.59 -16.58
C ILE A 564 -7.89 10.09 -16.42
N TRP A 565 -6.64 10.54 -16.56
CA TRP A 565 -6.29 11.96 -16.45
C TRP A 565 -6.89 12.81 -17.57
N ASN A 566 -6.93 12.29 -18.80
CA ASN A 566 -7.58 12.97 -19.92
C ASN A 566 -9.09 13.09 -19.69
N THR A 567 -9.75 12.00 -19.29
CA THR A 567 -11.17 12.00 -18.91
C THR A 567 -11.46 12.96 -17.75
N ALA A 568 -10.57 13.06 -16.76
CA ALA A 568 -10.71 14.00 -15.66
C ALA A 568 -10.55 15.47 -16.12
N GLU A 569 -9.65 15.75 -17.08
CA GLU A 569 -9.52 17.08 -17.68
C GLU A 569 -10.75 17.46 -18.50
N ASP A 570 -11.32 16.54 -19.28
CA ASP A 570 -12.55 16.77 -20.05
C ASP A 570 -13.75 17.12 -19.13
N ILE A 571 -13.92 16.36 -18.05
CA ILE A 571 -14.97 16.61 -17.04
C ILE A 571 -14.72 17.93 -16.30
N ALA A 572 -13.47 18.20 -15.89
CA ALA A 572 -13.11 19.46 -15.25
C ALA A 572 -13.35 20.64 -16.20
N GLY A 573 -13.00 20.53 -17.48
CA GLY A 573 -13.23 21.53 -18.52
C GLY A 573 -14.70 21.92 -18.69
N ALA A 574 -15.62 20.96 -18.48
CA ALA A 574 -17.06 21.18 -18.49
C ALA A 574 -17.60 21.90 -17.22
N THR A 575 -16.80 22.02 -16.16
CA THR A 575 -17.19 22.65 -14.88
C THR A 575 -16.31 23.86 -14.57
N ALA A 576 -16.90 25.05 -14.41
CA ALA A 576 -16.14 26.30 -14.33
C ALA A 576 -15.28 26.43 -13.04
N GLY A 577 -14.04 25.94 -13.07
CA GLY A 577 -13.09 25.99 -11.94
C GLY A 577 -11.69 25.42 -12.24
N THR A 578 -11.20 25.57 -13.47
CA THR A 578 -10.26 24.62 -14.10
C THR A 578 -8.77 24.75 -13.80
N GLN A 579 -8.25 25.92 -13.40
CA GLN A 579 -6.78 26.13 -13.38
C GLN A 579 -6.03 25.24 -12.37
N ASN A 580 -6.51 25.15 -11.12
CA ASN A 580 -5.84 24.33 -10.10
C ASN A 580 -6.00 22.82 -10.39
N ALA A 581 -7.17 22.40 -10.89
CA ALA A 581 -7.41 21.01 -11.27
C ALA A 581 -6.48 20.58 -12.40
N LYS A 582 -6.30 21.42 -13.43
CA LYS A 582 -5.37 21.16 -14.54
C LYS A 582 -3.93 21.03 -14.07
N GLN A 583 -3.44 21.94 -13.22
CA GLN A 583 -2.08 21.85 -12.67
C GLN A 583 -1.82 20.54 -11.90
N ILE A 584 -2.81 20.05 -11.13
CA ILE A 584 -2.71 18.77 -10.42
C ILE A 584 -2.70 17.59 -11.41
N LEU A 585 -3.57 17.61 -12.42
CA LEU A 585 -3.62 16.56 -13.46
C LEU A 585 -2.32 16.52 -14.28
N ASP A 586 -1.76 17.67 -14.64
CA ASP A 586 -0.48 17.80 -15.33
C ASP A 586 0.68 17.20 -14.50
N GLN A 587 0.67 17.39 -13.17
CA GLN A 587 1.62 16.70 -12.29
C GLN A 587 1.39 15.18 -12.25
N LEU A 588 0.14 14.70 -12.26
CA LEU A 588 -0.19 13.27 -12.22
C LEU A 588 0.08 12.53 -13.55
N ARG A 589 0.19 13.24 -14.69
CA ARG A 589 0.52 12.68 -16.01
C ARG A 589 1.85 11.92 -16.07
N ILE A 590 2.74 12.11 -15.09
CA ILE A 590 3.93 11.27 -14.90
C ILE A 590 3.59 9.79 -14.69
N LEU A 591 2.42 9.47 -14.14
CA LEU A 591 1.92 8.10 -13.98
C LEU A 591 1.04 7.76 -15.19
N ARG A 592 1.49 6.85 -16.05
CA ARG A 592 0.78 6.50 -17.30
C ARG A 592 -0.10 5.27 -17.17
N ALA A 593 0.37 4.24 -16.46
CA ALA A 593 -0.44 3.08 -16.12
C ALA A 593 0.10 2.34 -14.91
N VAL A 594 -0.80 1.60 -14.25
CA VAL A 594 -0.45 0.61 -13.24
C VAL A 594 -1.12 -0.71 -13.62
N GLY A 595 -0.45 -1.82 -13.38
CA GLY A 595 -1.05 -3.12 -13.62
C GLY A 595 -0.20 -4.24 -13.09
N GLY A 596 -0.74 -5.44 -13.09
CA GLY A 596 -0.04 -6.63 -12.69
C GLY A 596 -0.83 -7.90 -12.96
N VAL A 597 -0.11 -9.01 -12.88
CA VAL A 597 -0.61 -10.35 -13.10
C VAL A 597 -0.18 -11.23 -11.93
N GLY A 598 -1.15 -11.88 -11.29
CA GLY A 598 -0.93 -12.85 -10.23
C GLY A 598 -1.15 -14.24 -10.78
N TYR A 599 -0.28 -15.18 -10.45
CA TYR A 599 -0.38 -16.58 -10.88
C TYR A 599 0.20 -17.51 -9.84
N THR A 600 -0.20 -18.77 -9.87
CA THR A 600 0.38 -19.82 -9.02
C THR A 600 1.36 -20.68 -9.78
N LYS A 601 2.48 -21.00 -9.13
CA LYS A 601 3.58 -21.76 -9.72
C LYS A 601 4.36 -22.47 -8.62
N ASP A 602 4.66 -23.75 -8.83
CA ASP A 602 5.55 -24.57 -7.99
C ASP A 602 5.23 -24.50 -6.47
N GLY A 603 3.94 -24.51 -6.12
CA GLY A 603 3.48 -24.41 -4.73
C GLY A 603 3.64 -23.02 -4.10
N ALA A 604 3.63 -21.96 -4.91
CA ALA A 604 3.68 -20.57 -4.45
C ALA A 604 2.66 -19.68 -5.19
N GLY A 605 2.19 -18.65 -4.50
CA GLY A 605 1.63 -17.46 -5.14
C GLY A 605 2.76 -16.58 -5.66
N VAL A 606 2.62 -16.10 -6.89
CA VAL A 606 3.59 -15.26 -7.60
C VAL A 606 2.85 -14.07 -8.20
N SER A 607 3.46 -12.89 -8.23
CA SER A 607 2.93 -11.80 -9.04
C SER A 607 4.02 -10.97 -9.70
N GLU A 608 3.66 -10.39 -10.86
CA GLU A 608 4.45 -9.40 -11.58
C GLU A 608 3.61 -8.14 -11.75
N SER A 609 4.08 -7.01 -11.24
CA SER A 609 3.39 -5.71 -11.30
C SER A 609 4.30 -4.64 -11.87
N VAL A 610 3.73 -3.68 -12.60
CA VAL A 610 4.46 -2.56 -13.23
C VAL A 610 3.70 -1.25 -13.02
N ILE A 611 4.44 -0.22 -12.61
CA ILE A 611 4.05 1.19 -12.69
C ILE A 611 4.80 1.78 -13.87
N LEU A 612 4.08 2.17 -14.93
CA LEU A 612 4.66 2.81 -16.12
C LEU A 612 4.64 4.33 -15.97
N LEU A 613 5.76 4.96 -16.30
CA LEU A 613 5.98 6.38 -16.18
C LEU A 613 5.95 7.07 -17.55
N GLY A 614 5.60 8.36 -17.54
CA GLY A 614 5.80 9.27 -18.66
C GLY A 614 7.21 9.81 -18.72
N ALA A 615 7.50 10.57 -19.78
CA ALA A 615 8.61 11.50 -19.75
C ALA A 615 8.28 12.66 -18.78
N SER A 616 9.28 13.23 -18.13
CA SER A 616 9.12 14.54 -17.50
C SER A 616 9.31 15.58 -18.59
N GLU A 617 8.21 16.19 -18.99
CA GLU A 617 8.20 17.54 -19.55
C GLU A 617 8.70 18.53 -18.48
#